data_AF-A0A497QLF5-F1
#
_entry.id   AF-A0A497QLF5-F1
#
_cell.length_a   1.000
_cell.length_b   1.000
_cell.length_c   1.000
_cell.angle_alpha   90.00
_cell.angle_beta   90.00
_cell.angle_gamma   90.00
#
_symmetry.space_group_name_H-M   'P 1'
#
loop_
_entity.id
_entity.type
_entity.pdbx_description
1 polymer ?
#
loop_
_entity_poly.entity_id
_entity_poly.type
_entity_poly.pdbx_seq_one_letter_code
_entity_poly.pdbx_strand_id
1 'polypeptide(L)'
;MADKVYYDVVATGTSNTTHSFFTHTEKSNGVTVTNLTEANKLDKDFVLKRLELIPASDITAADALKLFEKAMIEIKLDNQRLFIAPAPLALTDAYVAFGSNGGLTSSQTDQTGAHATMNGYTFEEPLNIPANTKLEVDLITASAMSADTNLTMCLIGSSA
;
A
#
# COMPACT_ATOMS: atom_id res chain seq x y z
N MET A 1 18.72 -14.64 3.30
CA MET A 1 18.57 -13.23 3.74
C MET A 1 17.26 -13.10 4.47
N ALA A 2 17.20 -12.24 5.50
CA ALA A 2 15.96 -11.97 6.21
C ALA A 2 15.01 -11.15 5.33
N ASP A 3 13.71 -11.34 5.49
CA ASP A 3 12.71 -10.50 4.85
C ASP A 3 12.81 -9.07 5.40
N LYS A 4 12.66 -8.09 4.51
CA LYS A 4 12.60 -6.66 4.83
C LYS A 4 11.33 -6.08 4.24
N VAL A 5 10.67 -5.24 5.02
CA VAL A 5 9.45 -4.53 4.62
C VAL A 5 9.72 -3.03 4.76
N TYR A 6 9.46 -2.27 3.71
CA TYR A 6 9.30 -0.82 3.81
C TYR A 6 7.84 -0.49 3.67
N TYR A 7 7.33 0.41 4.51
CA TYR A 7 5.95 0.86 4.41
C TYR A 7 5.88 2.39 4.41
N ASP A 8 4.82 2.94 3.84
CA ASP A 8 4.47 4.35 3.99
C ASP A 8 2.96 4.54 4.05
N VAL A 9 2.51 5.52 4.84
CA VAL A 9 1.09 5.84 5.05
C VAL A 9 0.78 7.26 4.58
N VAL A 10 0.03 7.37 3.49
CA VAL A 10 -0.35 8.64 2.87
C VAL A 10 -1.82 8.95 3.14
N ALA A 11 -2.11 10.19 3.52
CA ALA A 11 -3.47 10.72 3.57
C ALA A 11 -3.96 11.01 2.14
N THR A 12 -5.18 10.56 1.81
CA THR A 12 -5.70 10.72 0.45
C THR A 12 -6.03 12.17 0.14
N GLY A 13 -6.48 12.93 1.14
CA GLY A 13 -7.17 14.20 0.93
C GLY A 13 -8.45 14.04 0.10
N THR A 14 -9.12 15.15 -0.17
CA THR A 14 -10.40 15.18 -0.92
C THR A 14 -10.30 15.82 -2.30
N SER A 15 -9.09 16.23 -2.71
CA SER A 15 -8.82 16.87 -4.00
C SER A 15 -7.73 16.18 -4.81
N ASN A 16 -6.98 15.26 -4.21
CA ASN A 16 -5.83 14.63 -4.85
C ASN A 16 -6.26 13.40 -5.63
N THR A 17 -5.69 13.23 -6.82
CA THR A 17 -5.81 12.02 -7.65
C THR A 17 -4.50 11.27 -7.77
N THR A 18 -3.43 11.82 -7.21
CA THR A 18 -2.11 11.19 -7.14
C THR A 18 -1.67 11.16 -5.69
N HIS A 19 -1.29 9.98 -5.22
CA HIS A 19 -0.82 9.73 -3.86
C HIS A 19 0.60 9.18 -3.94
N SER A 20 1.59 10.01 -3.59
CA SER A 20 3.01 9.69 -3.69
C SER A 20 3.53 9.17 -2.35
N PHE A 21 3.84 7.89 -2.30
CA PHE A 21 4.40 7.21 -1.15
C PHE A 21 5.92 7.39 -1.07
N PHE A 22 6.46 7.19 0.13
CA PHE A 22 7.87 7.25 0.48
C PHE A 22 8.49 8.65 0.32
N THR A 23 7.68 9.68 0.09
CA THR A 23 8.11 11.07 -0.16
C THR A 23 8.47 11.86 1.10
N HIS A 24 8.26 11.29 2.27
CA HIS A 24 8.41 11.91 3.58
C HIS A 24 8.81 10.85 4.62
N THR A 25 9.39 11.28 5.74
CA THR A 25 9.78 10.38 6.84
C THR A 25 8.87 10.49 8.07
N GLU A 26 8.12 11.59 8.19
CA GLU A 26 7.21 11.87 9.30
C GLU A 26 5.96 12.62 8.79
N LYS A 27 4.81 12.41 9.44
CA LYS A 27 3.64 13.29 9.25
C LYS A 27 3.87 14.64 9.94
N SER A 28 3.12 15.66 9.52
CA SER A 28 3.14 17.01 10.13
C SER A 28 2.79 17.04 11.62
N ASN A 29 2.16 15.98 12.15
CA ASN A 29 1.85 15.78 13.55
C ASN A 29 2.91 14.98 14.33
N GLY A 30 4.07 14.69 13.72
CA GLY A 30 5.19 13.96 14.33
C GLY A 30 4.99 12.44 14.43
N VAL A 31 3.92 11.89 13.85
CA VAL A 31 3.70 10.43 13.85
C VAL A 31 4.51 9.80 12.71
N THR A 32 5.31 8.79 13.05
CA THR A 32 6.03 7.97 12.07
C THR A 32 5.05 7.23 11.17
N VAL A 33 5.17 7.46 9.87
CA VAL A 33 4.32 6.85 8.83
C VAL A 33 5.07 5.96 7.87
N THR A 34 6.39 5.96 7.97
CA THR A 34 7.27 5.11 7.22
C THR A 34 8.44 4.68 8.10
N ASN A 35 9.10 3.59 7.74
CA ASN A 35 10.38 3.19 8.31
C ASN A 35 11.58 3.64 7.46
N LEU A 36 11.38 4.57 6.52
CA LEU A 36 12.48 5.23 5.82
C LEU A 36 13.23 6.21 6.71
N THR A 37 14.55 6.24 6.54
CA THR A 37 15.43 7.23 7.18
C THR A 37 15.59 8.50 6.35
N GLU A 38 15.35 8.42 5.04
CA GLU A 38 15.39 9.56 4.11
C GLU A 38 14.24 9.44 3.10
N ALA A 39 13.64 10.58 2.74
CA ALA A 39 12.58 10.61 1.73
C ALA A 39 13.08 10.11 0.36
N ASN A 40 12.25 9.31 -0.29
CA ASN A 40 12.41 8.74 -1.63
C ASN A 40 13.64 7.83 -1.79
N LYS A 41 14.21 7.29 -0.70
CA LYS A 41 15.43 6.47 -0.79
C LYS A 41 15.40 5.31 0.20
N LEU A 42 15.89 4.17 -0.26
CA LEU A 42 16.15 3.01 0.60
C LEU A 42 17.60 3.08 1.13
N ASP A 43 17.80 2.71 2.39
CA ASP A 43 19.11 2.72 3.07
C ASP A 43 20.05 1.60 2.56
N LYS A 44 19.49 0.58 1.91
CA LYS A 44 20.18 -0.61 1.43
C LYS A 44 19.58 -1.10 0.13
N ASP A 45 20.40 -1.82 -0.64
CA ASP A 45 19.95 -2.54 -1.82
C ASP A 45 18.82 -3.48 -1.42
N PHE A 46 17.77 -3.49 -2.23
CA PHE A 46 16.53 -4.17 -1.92
C PHE A 46 15.98 -4.88 -3.14
N VAL A 47 15.64 -6.15 -2.96
CA VAL A 47 14.98 -6.96 -3.98
C VAL A 47 13.49 -7.00 -3.64
N LEU A 48 12.70 -6.18 -4.33
CA LEU A 48 11.25 -6.10 -4.18
C LEU A 48 10.59 -7.35 -4.80
N LYS A 49 9.91 -8.13 -3.97
CA LYS A 49 9.24 -9.38 -4.36
C LYS A 49 7.72 -9.25 -4.36
N ARG A 50 7.18 -8.38 -3.50
CA ARG A 50 5.74 -8.19 -3.36
C ARG A 50 5.38 -6.76 -3.01
N LEU A 51 4.30 -6.27 -3.59
CA LEU A 51 3.70 -4.96 -3.36
C LEU A 51 2.31 -5.14 -2.74
N GLU A 52 2.01 -4.37 -1.71
CA GLU A 52 0.69 -4.37 -1.07
C GLU A 52 0.19 -2.93 -0.89
N LEU A 53 -1.08 -2.70 -1.23
CA LEU A 53 -1.82 -1.48 -0.99
C LEU A 53 -2.96 -1.79 -0.02
N ILE A 54 -2.90 -1.20 1.17
CA ILE A 54 -3.86 -1.40 2.26
C ILE A 54 -4.73 -0.15 2.41
N PRO A 55 -6.02 -0.19 2.04
CA PRO A 55 -6.95 0.87 2.38
C PRO A 55 -7.18 0.94 3.88
N ALA A 56 -7.51 2.11 4.42
CA ALA A 56 -7.96 2.21 5.80
C ALA A 56 -9.23 1.38 6.04
N SER A 57 -9.37 0.83 7.25
CA SER A 57 -10.50 -0.01 7.63
C SER A 57 -11.85 0.72 7.61
N ASP A 58 -11.84 2.05 7.66
CA ASP A 58 -13.01 2.93 7.64
C ASP A 58 -13.27 3.57 6.26
N ILE A 59 -12.57 3.11 5.21
CA ILE A 59 -12.82 3.58 3.84
C ILE A 59 -14.28 3.32 3.44
N THR A 60 -14.93 4.32 2.85
CA THR A 60 -16.32 4.15 2.38
C THR A 60 -16.37 3.23 1.17
N ALA A 61 -17.49 2.54 0.95
CA ALA A 61 -17.66 1.70 -0.24
C ALA A 61 -17.48 2.50 -1.55
N ALA A 62 -17.96 3.74 -1.60
CA ALA A 62 -17.84 4.61 -2.77
C ALA A 62 -16.38 5.00 -3.06
N ASP A 63 -15.56 5.23 -2.02
CA ASP A 63 -14.14 5.53 -2.18
C ASP A 63 -13.32 4.28 -2.48
N ALA A 64 -13.68 3.14 -1.89
CA ALA A 64 -13.06 1.86 -2.23
C ALA A 64 -13.20 1.56 -3.73
N LEU A 65 -14.38 1.79 -4.34
CA LEU A 65 -14.58 1.61 -5.79
C LEU A 65 -13.58 2.40 -6.64
N LYS A 66 -13.11 3.56 -6.19
CA LYS A 66 -12.11 4.37 -6.91
C LYS A 66 -10.74 3.70 -6.95
N LEU A 67 -10.44 2.78 -6.04
CA LEU A 67 -9.25 1.93 -6.08
C LEU A 67 -9.42 0.74 -7.03
N PHE A 68 -10.66 0.37 -7.37
CA PHE A 68 -10.99 -0.67 -8.34
C PHE A 68 -11.09 -0.14 -9.78
N GLU A 69 -11.55 1.09 -9.93
CA GLU A 69 -11.86 1.68 -11.23
C GLU A 69 -10.74 2.58 -11.73
N LYS A 70 -9.97 2.09 -12.71
CA LYS A 70 -8.92 2.85 -13.42
C LYS A 70 -7.79 3.38 -12.54
N ALA A 71 -7.71 2.95 -11.28
CA ALA A 71 -6.57 3.24 -10.44
C ALA A 71 -5.35 2.44 -10.88
N MET A 72 -4.19 3.09 -10.85
CA MET A 72 -2.91 2.55 -11.32
C MET A 72 -1.83 2.80 -10.26
N ILE A 73 -0.93 1.84 -10.08
CA ILE A 73 0.30 2.02 -9.31
C ILE A 73 1.45 2.12 -10.30
N GLU A 74 2.33 3.10 -10.08
CA GLU A 74 3.56 3.31 -10.83
C GLU A 74 4.76 3.29 -9.88
N ILE A 75 5.82 2.54 -10.24
CA ILE A 75 7.11 2.57 -9.55
C ILE A 75 8.16 3.11 -10.53
N LYS A 76 8.89 4.15 -10.12
CA LYS A 76 10.02 4.72 -10.85
C LYS A 76 11.28 4.67 -10.00
N LEU A 77 12.42 4.43 -10.65
CA LEU A 77 13.76 4.68 -10.09
C LEU A 77 14.45 5.74 -10.94
N ASP A 78 14.94 6.82 -10.32
CA ASP A 78 15.59 7.96 -10.98
C ASP A 78 14.79 8.50 -12.18
N ASN A 79 13.47 8.66 -12.00
CA ASN A 79 12.48 9.05 -13.02
C ASN A 79 12.29 8.05 -14.18
N GLN A 80 12.91 6.88 -14.14
CA GLN A 80 12.65 5.80 -15.09
C GLN A 80 11.56 4.87 -14.54
N ARG A 81 10.46 4.75 -15.28
CA ARG A 81 9.38 3.80 -14.96
C ARG A 81 9.88 2.37 -15.05
N LEU A 82 9.74 1.62 -13.96
CA LEU A 82 10.05 0.20 -13.89
C LEU A 82 8.81 -0.68 -13.87
N PHE A 83 7.73 -0.19 -13.26
CA PHE A 83 6.49 -0.95 -13.11
C PHE A 83 5.29 -0.04 -13.24
N ILE A 84 4.25 -0.55 -13.89
CA ILE A 84 2.93 0.07 -13.96
C ILE A 84 1.88 -1.02 -14.01
N ALA A 85 0.90 -0.98 -13.10
CA ALA A 85 -0.17 -1.96 -13.06
C ALA A 85 -1.45 -1.39 -12.46
N PRO A 86 -2.62 -1.98 -12.75
CA PRO A 86 -3.86 -1.65 -12.05
C PRO A 86 -3.70 -1.84 -10.54
N ALA A 87 -4.12 -0.84 -9.76
CA ALA A 87 -4.06 -0.87 -8.29
C ALA A 87 -4.77 -2.10 -7.67
N PRO A 88 -5.87 -2.65 -8.24
CA PRO A 88 -6.54 -3.82 -7.68
C PRO A 88 -5.65 -5.05 -7.52
N LEU A 89 -4.61 -5.20 -8.35
CA LEU A 89 -3.70 -6.33 -8.23
C LEU A 89 -2.87 -6.30 -6.94
N ALA A 90 -2.63 -5.10 -6.41
CA ALA A 90 -1.84 -4.91 -5.21
C ALA A 90 -2.70 -4.72 -3.95
N LEU A 91 -4.02 -4.63 -4.08
CA LEU A 91 -4.89 -4.47 -2.91
C LEU A 91 -4.68 -5.62 -1.93
N THR A 92 -4.71 -5.28 -0.65
CA THR A 92 -4.87 -6.19 0.47
C THR A 92 -5.79 -5.50 1.46
N ASP A 93 -6.71 -6.23 2.05
CA ASP A 93 -7.62 -5.72 3.07
C ASP A 93 -7.02 -5.91 4.47
N ALA A 94 -7.31 -4.93 5.32
CA ALA A 94 -7.17 -5.05 6.76
C ALA A 94 -8.54 -4.73 7.36
N TYR A 95 -9.42 -5.73 7.43
CA TYR A 95 -10.64 -5.63 8.21
C TYR A 95 -10.65 -6.66 9.33
N VAL A 96 -11.18 -6.24 10.49
CA VAL A 96 -11.59 -7.16 11.54
C VAL A 96 -12.97 -7.66 11.13
N ALA A 97 -13.05 -8.91 10.70
CA ALA A 97 -14.33 -9.55 10.46
C ALA A 97 -15.00 -9.81 11.82
N PHE A 98 -16.18 -9.22 12.05
CA PHE A 98 -17.13 -9.74 13.02
C PHE A 98 -18.14 -10.59 12.24
N GLY A 99 -17.82 -11.87 12.00
CA GLY A 99 -18.69 -12.72 11.20
C GLY A 99 -18.29 -14.19 11.14
N SER A 100 -19.29 -15.06 11.20
CA SER A 100 -19.17 -16.49 10.92
C SER A 100 -18.97 -16.71 9.41
N ASN A 101 -18.00 -17.52 9.02
CA ASN A 101 -17.62 -17.83 7.64
C ASN A 101 -18.66 -18.71 6.88
N GLY A 102 -19.97 -18.52 7.12
CA GLY A 102 -21.02 -19.41 6.62
C GLY A 102 -22.47 -19.08 7.00
N GLY A 103 -22.78 -17.84 7.37
CA GLY A 103 -24.12 -17.45 7.82
C GLY A 103 -24.32 -17.71 9.32
N LEU A 104 -24.74 -16.68 10.03
CA LEU A 104 -24.86 -16.69 11.49
C LEU A 104 -26.03 -17.58 11.92
N THR A 105 -25.74 -18.65 12.65
CA THR A 105 -26.71 -19.32 13.53
C THR A 105 -26.35 -19.00 14.98
N SER A 106 -27.34 -18.97 15.87
CA SER A 106 -27.36 -18.29 17.18
C SER A 106 -26.40 -18.79 18.28
N SER A 107 -25.27 -19.43 17.94
CA SER A 107 -24.38 -20.06 18.95
C SER A 107 -22.89 -20.06 18.61
N GLN A 108 -22.40 -19.17 17.72
CA GLN A 108 -20.95 -18.98 17.52
C GLN A 108 -20.42 -17.77 18.29
N THR A 109 -19.26 -17.93 18.92
CA THR A 109 -18.46 -16.82 19.47
C THR A 109 -17.77 -16.08 18.34
N ASP A 110 -17.83 -14.75 18.36
CA ASP A 110 -17.10 -13.88 17.45
C ASP A 110 -15.61 -14.28 17.39
N GLN A 111 -15.10 -14.54 16.20
CA GLN A 111 -13.67 -14.74 15.96
C GLN A 111 -13.14 -13.47 15.31
N THR A 112 -12.29 -12.73 16.02
CA THR A 112 -11.59 -11.57 15.46
C THR A 112 -10.32 -12.03 14.77
N GLY A 113 -10.21 -11.79 13.46
CA GLY A 113 -8.97 -11.99 12.71
C GLY A 113 -8.86 -10.95 11.60
N ALA A 114 -7.64 -10.46 11.37
CA ALA A 114 -7.34 -9.72 10.15
C ALA A 114 -7.42 -10.70 8.99
N HIS A 115 -8.31 -10.45 8.02
CA HIS A 115 -8.41 -11.25 6.82
C HIS A 115 -7.77 -10.50 5.67
N ALA A 116 -6.81 -11.13 4.98
CA ALA A 116 -6.25 -10.68 3.71
C ALA A 116 -6.94 -11.49 2.58
N THR A 117 -8.01 -10.97 1.99
CA THR A 117 -8.68 -11.53 0.79
C THR A 117 -7.87 -11.32 -0.48
N MET A 118 -6.90 -10.40 -0.48
CA MET A 118 -6.03 -10.12 -1.62
C MET A 118 -4.57 -10.08 -1.15
N ASN A 119 -3.75 -11.06 -1.53
CA ASN A 119 -2.38 -11.25 -1.02
C ASN A 119 -1.35 -10.26 -1.61
N GLY A 120 -1.78 -9.06 -2.02
CA GLY A 120 -0.98 -8.12 -2.80
C GLY A 120 -0.52 -8.69 -4.15
N TYR A 121 0.36 -7.94 -4.81
CA TYR A 121 0.95 -8.32 -6.09
C TYR A 121 2.34 -8.88 -5.89
N THR A 122 2.55 -10.16 -6.23
CA THR A 122 3.87 -10.79 -6.24
C THR A 122 4.50 -10.64 -7.62
N PHE A 123 5.73 -10.12 -7.67
CA PHE A 123 6.47 -9.99 -8.91
C PHE A 123 6.99 -11.35 -9.37
N GLU A 124 6.71 -11.71 -10.62
CA GLU A 124 7.31 -12.90 -11.25
C GLU A 124 8.83 -12.73 -11.36
N GLU A 125 9.27 -11.55 -11.80
CA GLU A 125 10.66 -11.11 -11.78
C GLU A 125 10.83 -10.01 -10.72
N PRO A 126 11.52 -10.29 -9.59
CA PRO A 126 11.72 -9.29 -8.55
C PRO A 126 12.44 -8.03 -9.06
N LEU A 127 12.01 -6.86 -8.58
CA LEU A 127 12.63 -5.60 -8.93
C LEU A 127 13.82 -5.30 -8.02
N ASN A 128 14.97 -5.02 -8.61
CA ASN A 128 16.15 -4.57 -7.86
C ASN A 128 16.09 -3.05 -7.68
N ILE A 129 16.07 -2.60 -6.43
CA ILE A 129 16.12 -1.20 -6.04
C ILE A 129 17.47 -0.96 -5.35
N PRO A 130 18.43 -0.28 -6.00
CA PRO A 130 19.70 0.06 -5.37
C PRO A 130 19.51 1.04 -4.21
N ALA A 131 20.39 0.95 -3.22
CA ALA A 131 20.45 1.88 -2.10
C ALA A 131 20.66 3.32 -2.61
N ASN A 132 20.06 4.29 -1.92
CA ASN A 132 20.22 5.73 -2.19
C ASN A 132 19.78 6.21 -3.58
N THR A 133 19.14 5.36 -4.39
CA THR A 133 18.47 5.73 -5.64
C THR A 133 17.13 6.38 -5.36
N LYS A 134 16.73 7.37 -6.17
CA LYS A 134 15.43 8.03 -6.02
C LYS A 134 14.32 7.06 -6.38
N LEU A 135 13.60 6.58 -5.37
CA LEU A 135 12.42 5.73 -5.49
C LEU A 135 11.16 6.59 -5.44
N GLU A 136 10.32 6.45 -6.45
CA GLU A 136 8.99 7.07 -6.49
C GLU A 136 7.95 5.98 -6.65
N VAL A 137 6.99 5.92 -5.72
CA VAL A 137 5.86 5.00 -5.78
C VAL A 137 4.58 5.83 -5.73
N ASP A 138 3.85 5.84 -6.83
CA ASP A 138 2.65 6.66 -7.00
C ASP A 138 1.43 5.76 -7.17
N LEU A 139 0.36 6.03 -6.41
CA LEU A 139 -0.99 5.58 -6.73
C LEU A 139 -1.73 6.71 -7.44
N ILE A 140 -2.26 6.43 -8.62
CA ILE A 140 -3.02 7.38 -9.44
C ILE A 140 -4.46 6.87 -9.50
N THR A 141 -5.43 7.68 -9.08
CA THR A 141 -6.86 7.39 -9.14
C THR A 141 -7.53 8.25 -10.20
N ALA A 142 -8.64 7.78 -10.78
CA ALA A 142 -9.39 8.56 -11.77
C ALA A 142 -10.17 9.74 -11.16
N SER A 143 -10.42 9.70 -9.85
CA SER A 143 -11.11 10.76 -9.11
C SER A 143 -10.63 10.79 -7.65
N ALA A 144 -10.69 11.97 -7.04
CA ALA A 144 -10.31 12.14 -5.64
C ALA A 144 -11.28 11.40 -4.70
N MET A 145 -10.78 10.99 -3.53
CA MET A 145 -11.62 10.40 -2.47
C MET A 145 -12.61 11.45 -1.92
N SER A 146 -13.75 10.97 -1.42
CA SER A 146 -14.81 11.84 -0.90
C SER A 146 -14.54 12.32 0.52
N ALA A 147 -13.76 11.55 1.28
CA ALA A 147 -13.25 11.89 2.60
C ALA A 147 -11.72 11.70 2.64
N ASP A 148 -11.06 12.43 3.53
CA ASP A 148 -9.65 12.19 3.81
C ASP A 148 -9.52 10.91 4.65
N THR A 149 -8.85 9.92 4.08
CA THR A 149 -8.56 8.63 4.71
C THR A 149 -7.08 8.28 4.50
N ASN A 150 -6.60 7.21 5.12
CA ASN A 150 -5.23 6.75 4.92
C ASN A 150 -5.16 5.60 3.91
N LEU A 151 -4.09 5.58 3.13
CA LEU A 151 -3.65 4.43 2.36
C LEU A 151 -2.26 4.04 2.85
N THR A 152 -2.02 2.73 3.00
CA THR A 152 -0.70 2.20 3.33
C THR A 152 -0.14 1.46 2.12
N MET A 153 1.09 1.78 1.73
CA MET A 153 1.83 1.03 0.72
C MET A 153 2.93 0.23 1.41
N CYS A 154 3.05 -1.05 1.10
CA CYS A 154 4.10 -1.93 1.61
C CYS A 154 4.92 -2.51 0.45
N LEU A 155 6.24 -2.36 0.55
CA LEU A 155 7.25 -2.97 -0.29
C LEU A 155 7.88 -4.12 0.48
N ILE A 156 7.65 -5.36 0.03
CA ILE A 156 8.04 -6.58 0.73
C ILE A 156 9.07 -7.32 -0.11
N GLY A 157 10.19 -7.68 0.51
CA GLY A 157 11.33 -8.22 -0.20
C GLY A 157 12.44 -8.67 0.72
N SER A 158 13.68 -8.62 0.24
CA SER A 158 14.86 -8.90 1.05
C SER A 158 15.96 -7.88 0.75
N SER A 159 16.81 -7.60 1.73
CA SER A 159 18.07 -6.90 1.45
C SER A 159 18.89 -7.72 0.47
N ALA A 160 19.40 -7.08 -0.58
CA ALA A 160 20.38 -7.69 -1.48
C ALA A 160 21.76 -7.80 -0.82
#